data_AF-A0A966T494-F1
#
_entry.id   AF-A0A966T494-F1
#
_cell.length_a   1.000
_cell.length_b   1.000
_cell.length_c   1.000
_cell.angle_alpha   90.00
_cell.angle_beta   90.00
_cell.angle_gamma   90.00
#
_symmetry.space_group_name_H-M   'P 1'
#
loop_
_entity.id
_entity.type
_entity.pdbx_description
1 polymer ?
#
loop_
_entity_poly.entity_id
_entity_poly.type
_entity_poly.pdbx_seq_one_letter_code
_entity_poly.pdbx_strand_id
1 'polypeptide(L)'
;GGTVISAGTLQVSSTGSLNTGNYTGTISNAGTLTYASSADQTLAGVISGAGALNKTTNSSTLTLSGNNSYTGLTTVSAGIAKISHANALGGSGTGTNVSSTGAVHFDGTNLTVPEPFNISGNGSGTGALLNLANTNTVSRTVTLGAAATVGSTAGTLVFDHATALANSFDAAALSAYALSVVGAGNVTIVDPIATVNGTVTKGVAVSDTGTLSLQGANTYAGATSINYGTVEISNDTSLGTAVGATTVASGAMLQVAGNGSLSSAEPLTISGTGVSSAGVLNFTASATLSGTVAMAADSTVQVASSKNGILSGVVSGTSLGLTKTGAGTLTLSGSSTNTYTGATTISAGTLALGAANKIADTSAVSMANSTTFNLANYSETVGSIATSDT
;
A
#
# COMPACT_ATOMS: atom_id res chain seq x y z
N GLY A 1 11.46 32.22 28.42
CA GLY A 1 10.54 33.17 27.75
C GLY A 1 10.07 32.57 26.45
N GLY A 2 9.05 33.14 25.81
CA GLY A 2 8.64 32.76 24.46
C GLY A 2 9.46 33.46 23.37
N THR A 3 9.34 32.99 22.13
CA THR A 3 9.96 33.59 20.94
C THR A 3 8.87 34.32 20.14
N VAL A 4 9.16 35.52 19.65
CA VAL A 4 8.27 36.28 18.76
C VAL A 4 9.00 36.58 17.46
N ILE A 5 8.41 36.17 16.34
CA ILE A 5 8.88 36.48 14.98
C ILE A 5 7.82 37.40 14.36
N SER A 6 7.98 38.71 14.54
CA SER A 6 6.98 39.69 14.06
C SER A 6 6.97 39.86 12.55
N ALA A 7 8.12 39.68 11.89
CA ALA A 7 8.31 39.72 10.45
C ALA A 7 9.67 39.07 10.09
N GLY A 8 9.96 38.90 8.80
CA GLY A 8 11.25 38.37 8.32
C GLY A 8 11.45 36.90 8.65
N THR A 9 12.72 36.47 8.71
CA THR A 9 13.10 35.06 8.95
C THR A 9 13.90 34.92 10.23
N LEU A 10 13.45 34.04 11.13
CA LEU A 10 14.29 33.48 12.18
C LEU A 10 14.88 32.16 11.67
N GLN A 11 16.20 32.11 11.51
CA GLN A 11 16.90 30.90 11.07
C GLN A 11 17.74 30.30 12.19
N VAL A 12 17.51 29.02 12.49
CA VAL A 12 18.40 28.20 13.33
C VAL A 12 19.26 27.37 12.39
N SER A 13 20.58 27.58 12.36
CA SER A 13 21.48 26.98 11.36
C SER A 13 22.76 26.42 12.00
N SER A 14 23.64 25.86 11.17
CA SER A 14 24.90 25.22 11.60
C SER A 14 24.63 24.12 12.63
N THR A 15 25.25 24.16 13.81
CA THR A 15 24.97 23.24 14.91
C THR A 15 24.06 23.85 15.99
N GLY A 16 23.42 25.00 15.69
CA GLY A 16 22.62 25.75 16.63
C GLY A 16 21.31 25.06 17.00
N SER A 17 20.79 25.37 18.18
CA SER A 17 19.51 24.90 18.69
C SER A 17 18.81 26.02 19.46
N LEU A 18 17.48 26.01 19.51
CA LEU A 18 16.74 26.79 20.49
C LEU A 18 16.85 26.07 21.84
N ASN A 19 17.41 26.77 22.83
CA ASN A 19 17.79 26.17 24.11
C ASN A 19 18.76 24.98 23.91
N THR A 20 18.79 24.00 24.82
CA THR A 20 19.61 22.79 24.72
C THR A 20 18.96 21.70 23.85
N GLY A 21 18.36 22.07 22.72
CA GLY A 21 17.69 21.15 21.79
C GLY A 21 16.27 20.73 22.19
N ASN A 22 15.79 21.13 23.37
CA ASN A 22 14.38 21.00 23.76
C ASN A 22 13.82 22.38 24.13
N TYR A 23 12.88 22.87 23.34
CA TYR A 23 12.29 24.20 23.48
C TYR A 23 10.80 24.11 23.79
N THR A 24 10.44 24.44 25.03
CA THR A 24 9.05 24.39 25.55
C THR A 24 8.35 25.74 25.50
N GLY A 25 9.07 26.81 25.17
CA GLY A 25 8.49 28.15 25.05
C GLY A 25 7.56 28.27 23.85
N THR A 26 6.58 29.17 23.93
CA THR A 26 5.72 29.48 22.78
C THR A 26 6.52 30.16 21.66
N ILE A 27 6.08 29.98 20.41
CA ILE A 27 6.62 30.68 19.24
C ILE A 27 5.47 31.38 18.54
N SER A 28 5.37 32.70 18.69
CA SER A 28 4.42 33.53 17.92
C SER A 28 5.07 33.90 16.58
N ASN A 29 4.70 33.22 15.51
CA ASN A 29 5.29 33.34 14.18
C ASN A 29 4.37 34.06 13.20
N ALA A 30 4.70 35.31 12.86
CA ALA A 30 4.09 36.07 11.76
C ALA A 30 5.02 36.18 10.54
N GLY A 31 6.28 35.73 10.64
CA GLY A 31 7.26 35.72 9.57
C GLY A 31 7.54 34.32 9.06
N THR A 32 8.81 33.91 9.03
CA THR A 32 9.25 32.56 8.68
C THR A 32 10.17 32.02 9.78
N LEU A 33 9.87 30.81 10.26
CA LEU A 33 10.79 30.04 11.10
C LEU A 33 11.49 29.00 10.21
N THR A 34 12.81 29.12 10.04
CA THR A 34 13.61 28.17 9.27
C THR A 34 14.53 27.38 10.18
N TYR A 35 14.33 26.07 10.24
CA TYR A 35 15.23 25.12 10.86
C TYR A 35 16.17 24.52 9.81
N ALA A 36 17.39 25.05 9.78
CA ALA A 36 18.50 24.68 8.89
C ALA A 36 19.71 24.17 9.68
N SER A 37 19.52 23.70 10.91
CA SER A 37 20.57 23.17 11.77
C SER A 37 20.80 21.69 11.52
N SER A 38 22.04 21.23 11.72
CA SER A 38 22.42 19.82 11.72
C SER A 38 22.18 19.14 13.07
N ALA A 39 21.83 19.89 14.11
CA ALA A 39 21.44 19.32 15.40
C ALA A 39 19.97 18.88 15.35
N ASP A 40 19.61 17.86 16.12
CA ASP A 40 18.21 17.54 16.38
C ASP A 40 17.60 18.56 17.34
N GLN A 41 16.32 18.89 17.14
CA GLN A 41 15.60 19.84 17.98
C GLN A 41 14.19 19.35 18.22
N THR A 42 13.73 19.48 19.45
CA THR A 42 12.32 19.38 19.83
C THR A 42 11.75 20.77 20.08
N LEU A 43 10.66 21.09 19.40
CA LEU A 43 9.78 22.23 19.68
C LEU A 43 8.50 21.66 20.32
N ALA A 44 8.40 21.79 21.64
CA ALA A 44 7.29 21.28 22.44
C ALA A 44 6.27 22.37 22.81
N GLY A 45 6.68 23.63 22.78
CA GLY A 45 5.76 24.75 22.95
C GLY A 45 4.87 24.95 21.72
N VAL A 46 3.73 25.62 21.92
CA VAL A 46 2.79 25.97 20.84
C VAL A 46 3.44 26.98 19.89
N ILE A 47 3.43 26.66 18.60
CA ILE A 47 3.71 27.58 17.49
C ILE A 47 2.37 28.13 16.99
N SER A 48 2.24 29.45 16.91
CA SER A 48 1.02 30.16 16.50
C SER A 48 1.31 31.26 15.48
N GLY A 49 0.26 31.84 14.89
CA GLY A 49 0.37 32.93 13.92
C GLY A 49 0.29 32.48 12.45
N ALA A 50 0.41 33.43 11.52
CA ALA A 50 0.24 33.17 10.09
C ALA A 50 1.53 32.80 9.35
N GLY A 51 2.67 32.78 10.05
CA GLY A 51 3.98 32.58 9.47
C GLY A 51 4.26 31.14 9.02
N ALA A 52 5.23 31.00 8.13
CA ALA A 52 5.67 29.71 7.58
C ALA A 52 6.69 29.00 8.48
N LEU A 53 6.77 27.67 8.35
CA LEU A 53 7.78 26.82 8.99
C LEU A 53 8.56 26.05 7.91
N ASN A 54 9.88 26.21 7.87
CA ASN A 54 10.75 25.54 6.90
C ASN A 54 11.76 24.62 7.59
N LYS A 55 11.90 23.38 7.11
CA LYS A 55 12.94 22.42 7.51
C LYS A 55 13.81 22.09 6.30
N THR A 56 15.10 22.45 6.36
CA THR A 56 15.94 22.54 5.13
C THR A 56 17.27 21.79 5.19
N THR A 57 17.53 21.00 6.23
CA THR A 57 18.79 20.24 6.39
C THR A 57 18.59 18.74 6.45
N ASN A 58 19.38 17.98 5.68
CA ASN A 58 19.24 16.51 5.60
C ASN A 58 19.75 15.74 6.82
N SER A 59 20.57 16.36 7.67
CA SER A 59 21.30 15.68 8.75
C SER A 59 20.59 15.67 10.10
N SER A 60 19.36 16.20 10.18
CA SER A 60 18.67 16.36 11.46
C SER A 60 17.17 16.08 11.41
N THR A 61 16.65 15.80 12.60
CA THR A 61 15.23 15.68 12.92
C THR A 61 14.76 16.92 13.68
N LEU A 62 13.74 17.60 13.15
CA LEU A 62 12.96 18.60 13.86
C LEU A 62 11.70 17.93 14.41
N THR A 63 11.62 17.73 15.72
CA THR A 63 10.46 17.16 16.40
C THR A 63 9.47 18.26 16.79
N LEU A 64 8.23 18.16 16.30
CA LEU A 64 7.11 19.03 16.60
C LEU A 64 6.11 18.24 17.48
N SER A 65 6.02 18.61 18.75
CA SER A 65 5.17 17.91 19.73
C SER A 65 4.05 18.78 20.32
N GLY A 66 4.09 20.09 20.07
CA GLY A 66 3.05 21.01 20.50
C GLY A 66 1.74 20.85 19.72
N ASN A 67 0.63 21.22 20.36
CA ASN A 67 -0.64 21.49 19.69
C ASN A 67 -0.56 22.82 18.95
N ASN A 68 0.04 22.81 17.76
CA ASN A 68 0.34 24.04 17.03
C ASN A 68 -0.90 24.63 16.35
N SER A 69 -0.99 25.96 16.33
CA SER A 69 -2.13 26.70 15.80
C SER A 69 -1.74 27.67 14.69
N TYR A 70 -0.53 27.56 14.15
CA TYR A 70 -0.13 28.38 13.02
C TYR A 70 -0.84 27.94 11.74
N THR A 71 -1.02 28.88 10.81
CA THR A 71 -1.78 28.67 9.57
C THR A 71 -0.92 28.74 8.31
N GLY A 72 0.31 29.23 8.42
CA GLY A 72 1.24 29.29 7.29
C GLY A 72 1.73 27.92 6.85
N LEU A 73 2.26 27.88 5.63
CA LEU A 73 2.78 26.67 4.99
C LEU A 73 3.94 26.06 5.78
N THR A 74 3.88 24.75 6.01
CA THR A 74 5.05 23.98 6.42
C THR A 74 5.76 23.45 5.18
N THR A 75 7.07 23.67 5.07
CA THR A 75 7.89 23.11 3.99
C THR A 75 9.03 22.27 4.55
N VAL A 76 9.03 20.98 4.25
CA VAL A 76 10.12 20.05 4.56
C VAL A 76 10.90 19.80 3.26
N SER A 77 11.91 20.64 3.02
CA SER A 77 12.78 20.48 1.85
C SER A 77 13.81 19.37 2.04
N ALA A 78 14.24 19.13 3.28
CA ALA A 78 15.35 18.24 3.59
C ALA A 78 15.32 17.73 5.04
N GLY A 79 15.72 16.47 5.23
CA GLY A 79 15.73 15.78 6.53
C GLY A 79 14.34 15.51 7.07
N ILE A 80 14.23 15.30 8.38
CA ILE A 80 12.98 14.80 9.00
C ILE A 80 12.29 15.90 9.79
N ALA A 81 10.98 16.06 9.55
CA ALA A 81 10.04 16.68 10.49
C ALA A 81 9.28 15.55 11.20
N LYS A 82 9.54 15.36 12.50
CA LYS A 82 8.93 14.29 13.29
C LYS A 82 7.77 14.86 14.11
N ILE A 83 6.59 14.27 14.00
CA ILE A 83 5.37 14.79 14.64
C ILE A 83 4.84 13.82 15.69
N SER A 84 4.38 14.34 16.82
CA SER A 84 3.80 13.55 17.92
C SER A 84 2.46 14.10 18.42
N HIS A 85 1.88 15.06 17.70
CA HIS A 85 0.56 15.63 17.97
C HIS A 85 -0.19 15.84 16.65
N ALA A 86 -1.53 15.73 16.66
CA ALA A 86 -2.38 15.83 15.47
C ALA A 86 -2.16 17.15 14.71
N ASN A 87 -2.16 18.26 15.44
CA ASN A 87 -1.94 19.60 14.91
C ASN A 87 -0.47 20.03 14.88
N ALA A 88 0.50 19.11 14.97
CA ALA A 88 1.91 19.47 15.06
C ALA A 88 2.43 20.28 13.85
N LEU A 89 1.86 20.08 12.67
CA LEU A 89 2.22 20.80 11.45
C LEU A 89 1.32 22.02 11.16
N GLY A 90 0.42 22.34 12.10
CA GLY A 90 -0.59 23.38 11.95
C GLY A 90 -1.99 22.84 12.25
N GLY A 91 -2.89 23.71 12.70
CA GLY A 91 -4.26 23.33 13.09
C GLY A 91 -5.27 23.31 11.94
N SER A 92 -5.04 24.10 10.88
CA SER A 92 -5.88 24.18 9.67
C SER A 92 -5.21 25.02 8.56
N GLY A 93 -3.89 24.87 8.40
CA GLY A 93 -3.08 25.71 7.53
C GLY A 93 -3.18 25.39 6.04
N THR A 94 -2.33 26.03 5.23
CA THR A 94 -2.22 25.81 3.77
C THR A 94 -1.65 24.44 3.37
N GLY A 95 -1.41 23.55 4.33
CA GLY A 95 -0.86 22.21 4.13
C GLY A 95 0.64 22.12 4.42
N THR A 96 1.19 20.95 4.12
CA THR A 96 2.63 20.66 4.22
C THR A 96 3.20 20.22 2.87
N ASN A 97 4.26 20.90 2.43
CA ASN A 97 5.05 20.49 1.27
C ASN A 97 6.24 19.64 1.71
N VAL A 98 6.41 18.45 1.13
CA VAL A 98 7.54 17.55 1.38
C VAL A 98 8.29 17.32 0.08
N SER A 99 9.50 17.86 -0.02
CA SER A 99 10.35 17.71 -1.20
C SER A 99 11.06 16.35 -1.22
N SER A 100 11.79 16.06 -2.30
CA SER A 100 12.39 14.74 -2.53
C SER A 100 13.34 14.25 -1.44
N THR A 101 14.00 15.16 -0.73
CA THR A 101 14.92 14.84 0.39
C THR A 101 14.32 15.09 1.76
N GLY A 102 13.07 15.56 1.83
CA GLY A 102 12.34 15.80 3.07
C GLY A 102 11.46 14.61 3.46
N ALA A 103 11.24 14.41 4.75
CA ALA A 103 10.30 13.40 5.25
C ALA A 103 9.52 13.91 6.45
N VAL A 104 8.27 13.46 6.58
CA VAL A 104 7.44 13.61 7.78
C VAL A 104 7.29 12.26 8.45
N HIS A 105 7.73 12.17 9.70
CA HIS A 105 7.63 10.95 10.50
C HIS A 105 6.53 11.09 11.55
N PHE A 106 5.60 10.14 11.59
CA PHE A 106 4.51 10.09 12.56
C PHE A 106 4.96 9.24 13.75
N ASP A 107 5.13 9.87 14.91
CA ASP A 107 5.58 9.27 16.19
C ASP A 107 4.59 9.57 17.32
N GLY A 108 3.31 9.35 17.06
CA GLY A 108 2.26 9.48 18.04
C GLY A 108 1.39 8.24 18.13
N THR A 109 0.37 8.34 18.97
CA THR A 109 -0.67 7.31 19.16
C THR A 109 -1.99 7.86 18.65
N ASN A 110 -2.53 7.30 17.57
CA ASN A 110 -3.82 7.73 16.99
C ASN A 110 -3.83 9.21 16.60
N LEU A 111 -2.74 9.70 16.01
CA LEU A 111 -2.73 11.02 15.40
C LEU A 111 -3.72 11.05 14.23
N THR A 112 -4.55 12.08 14.15
CA THR A 112 -5.33 12.39 12.94
C THR A 112 -4.87 13.74 12.44
N VAL A 113 -3.97 13.75 11.44
CA VAL A 113 -3.38 14.97 10.91
C VAL A 113 -4.39 15.65 9.96
N PRO A 114 -4.87 16.86 10.29
CA PRO A 114 -6.03 17.45 9.65
C PRO A 114 -5.72 18.31 8.41
N GLU A 115 -4.48 18.32 7.93
CA GLU A 115 -4.04 19.15 6.81
C GLU A 115 -3.61 18.33 5.58
N PRO A 116 -3.67 18.91 4.37
CA PRO A 116 -3.23 18.23 3.16
C PRO A 116 -1.71 18.19 3.05
N PHE A 117 -1.20 17.22 2.28
CA PHE A 117 0.22 17.11 1.95
C PHE A 117 0.44 17.26 0.44
N ASN A 118 1.52 17.92 0.04
CA ASN A 118 2.07 17.82 -1.31
C ASN A 118 3.43 17.14 -1.22
N ILE A 119 3.58 15.95 -1.80
CA ILE A 119 4.81 15.16 -1.70
C ILE A 119 5.47 14.98 -3.07
N SER A 120 6.78 15.16 -3.14
CA SER A 120 7.55 15.06 -4.39
C SER A 120 8.86 14.29 -4.22
N GLY A 121 8.77 13.06 -3.74
CA GLY A 121 9.89 12.10 -3.73
C GLY A 121 9.79 11.04 -2.64
N ASN A 122 10.91 10.37 -2.39
CA ASN A 122 10.94 9.14 -1.58
C ASN A 122 11.25 9.40 -0.10
N GLY A 123 11.29 10.67 0.31
CA GLY A 123 11.93 11.06 1.56
C GLY A 123 13.39 10.61 1.62
N SER A 124 14.04 10.72 2.78
CA SER A 124 15.45 10.34 2.97
C SER A 124 15.71 8.81 2.88
N GLY A 125 15.02 8.08 1.98
CA GLY A 125 15.13 6.64 1.74
C GLY A 125 14.01 5.79 2.36
N THR A 126 13.16 6.39 3.19
CA THR A 126 12.17 5.65 4.02
C THR A 126 10.71 6.01 3.72
N GLY A 127 10.46 6.97 2.81
CA GLY A 127 9.15 7.54 2.53
C GLY A 127 9.08 9.03 2.86
N ALA A 128 8.40 9.81 2.02
CA ALA A 128 8.06 11.21 2.28
C ALA A 128 7.11 11.32 3.49
N LEU A 129 6.20 10.36 3.66
CA LEU A 129 5.34 10.19 4.83
C LEU A 129 5.59 8.80 5.43
N LEU A 130 6.05 8.73 6.68
CA LEU A 130 6.42 7.47 7.33
C LEU A 130 5.83 7.36 8.72
N ASN A 131 5.02 6.33 8.95
CA ASN A 131 4.55 5.97 10.28
C ASN A 131 5.62 5.16 11.03
N LEU A 132 5.95 5.57 12.25
CA LEU A 132 6.98 4.87 13.04
C LEU A 132 6.39 3.70 13.84
N ALA A 133 5.22 3.90 14.43
CA ALA A 133 4.51 2.94 15.27
C ALA A 133 3.03 3.34 15.39
N ASN A 134 2.22 2.47 16.02
CA ASN A 134 0.79 2.67 16.28
C ASN A 134 -0.02 2.93 14.99
N THR A 135 -1.32 3.19 15.16
CA THR A 135 -2.16 3.67 14.06
C THR A 135 -2.12 5.19 14.03
N ASN A 136 -1.84 5.78 12.87
CA ASN A 136 -1.90 7.22 12.65
C ASN A 136 -2.56 7.49 11.29
N THR A 137 -3.30 8.58 11.19
CA THR A 137 -4.16 8.90 10.06
C THR A 137 -3.78 10.25 9.44
N VAL A 138 -3.66 10.27 8.11
CA VAL A 138 -3.68 11.50 7.30
C VAL A 138 -5.11 11.69 6.81
N SER A 139 -5.76 12.76 7.27
CA SER A 139 -7.21 12.92 7.07
C SER A 139 -7.61 13.86 5.94
N ARG A 140 -6.66 14.24 5.10
CA ARG A 140 -6.85 15.05 3.89
C ARG A 140 -6.06 14.47 2.73
N THR A 141 -6.29 15.00 1.53
CA THR A 141 -5.65 14.54 0.32
C THR A 141 -4.13 14.72 0.38
N VAL A 142 -3.43 13.70 -0.11
CA VAL A 142 -2.00 13.74 -0.42
C VAL A 142 -1.86 13.93 -1.93
N THR A 143 -1.41 15.10 -2.35
CA THR A 143 -1.11 15.40 -3.75
C THR A 143 0.30 14.95 -4.10
N LEU A 144 0.43 14.16 -5.15
CA LEU A 144 1.73 13.79 -5.71
C LEU A 144 2.20 14.88 -6.69
N GLY A 145 3.35 15.49 -6.39
CA GLY A 145 4.07 16.41 -7.29
C GLY A 145 5.23 15.77 -8.05
N ALA A 146 5.58 14.53 -7.71
CA ALA A 146 6.53 13.67 -8.41
C ALA A 146 6.24 12.20 -7.99
N ALA A 147 7.00 11.24 -8.53
CA ALA A 147 7.01 9.90 -7.95
C ALA A 147 7.35 9.98 -6.45
N ALA A 148 6.57 9.31 -5.60
CA ALA A 148 6.68 9.46 -4.16
C ALA A 148 6.54 8.12 -3.42
N THR A 149 7.11 8.08 -2.22
CA THR A 149 7.03 6.92 -1.34
C THR A 149 6.32 7.29 -0.04
N VAL A 150 5.43 6.43 0.44
CA VAL A 150 4.85 6.47 1.79
C VAL A 150 5.08 5.13 2.46
N GLY A 151 4.97 5.05 3.79
CA GLY A 151 5.17 3.77 4.45
C GLY A 151 4.89 3.75 5.93
N SER A 152 5.11 2.58 6.52
CA SER A 152 4.99 2.34 7.96
C SER A 152 6.09 1.37 8.40
N THR A 153 6.90 1.73 9.39
CA THR A 153 7.88 0.80 9.95
C THR A 153 7.24 -0.18 10.93
N ALA A 154 6.22 0.25 11.68
CA ALA A 154 5.40 -0.57 12.56
C ALA A 154 4.01 0.08 12.73
N GLY A 155 3.01 -0.70 13.15
CA GLY A 155 1.62 -0.21 13.25
C GLY A 155 1.02 0.06 11.86
N THR A 156 0.12 1.04 11.74
CA THR A 156 -0.63 1.33 10.51
C THR A 156 -0.63 2.82 10.18
N LEU A 157 -0.20 3.19 8.97
CA LEU A 157 -0.51 4.51 8.40
C LEU A 157 -1.83 4.43 7.64
N VAL A 158 -2.81 5.24 8.02
CA VAL A 158 -4.12 5.30 7.39
C VAL A 158 -4.24 6.57 6.56
N PHE A 159 -4.66 6.44 5.31
CA PHE A 159 -5.11 7.55 4.49
C PHE A 159 -6.63 7.43 4.40
N ASP A 160 -7.33 8.36 5.07
CA ASP A 160 -8.78 8.37 5.23
C ASP A 160 -9.27 9.82 5.29
N HIS A 161 -9.68 10.33 4.13
CA HIS A 161 -10.09 11.69 3.94
C HIS A 161 -11.38 11.98 4.73
N ALA A 162 -11.32 12.98 5.62
CA ALA A 162 -12.42 13.30 6.53
C ALA A 162 -13.73 13.73 5.84
N THR A 163 -13.66 14.18 4.58
CA THR A 163 -14.85 14.37 3.74
C THR A 163 -15.08 13.17 2.85
N ALA A 164 -16.27 12.59 2.94
CA ALA A 164 -16.69 11.48 2.10
C ALA A 164 -16.48 11.78 0.60
N LEU A 165 -16.07 10.74 -0.15
CA LEU A 165 -15.86 10.76 -1.61
C LEU A 165 -14.68 11.59 -2.10
N ALA A 166 -13.88 12.18 -1.22
CA ALA A 166 -12.62 12.80 -1.62
C ALA A 166 -11.51 11.74 -1.73
N ASN A 167 -10.45 12.07 -2.45
CA ASN A 167 -9.36 11.14 -2.70
C ASN A 167 -8.34 11.16 -1.54
N SER A 168 -7.83 9.97 -1.19
CA SER A 168 -6.65 9.86 -0.33
C SER A 168 -5.40 10.36 -1.05
N PHE A 169 -5.26 9.97 -2.32
CA PHE A 169 -4.15 10.40 -3.19
C PHE A 169 -4.67 11.01 -4.48
N ASP A 170 -4.11 12.14 -4.85
CA ASP A 170 -4.36 12.82 -6.13
C ASP A 170 -3.03 13.17 -6.80
N ALA A 171 -3.04 13.52 -8.07
CA ALA A 171 -1.88 14.05 -8.79
C ALA A 171 -2.23 15.41 -9.41
N ALA A 172 -1.24 16.29 -9.52
CA ALA A 172 -1.41 17.48 -10.35
C ALA A 172 -1.79 17.04 -11.78
N ALA A 173 -2.94 17.54 -12.27
CA ALA A 173 -3.72 17.01 -13.39
C ALA A 173 -2.89 16.38 -14.54
N LEU A 174 -3.27 15.15 -14.92
CA LEU A 174 -2.73 14.31 -16.00
C LEU A 174 -1.32 13.72 -15.80
N SER A 175 -0.71 13.87 -14.63
CA SER A 175 0.64 13.35 -14.37
C SER A 175 0.63 11.88 -13.92
N ALA A 176 1.45 11.04 -14.54
CA ALA A 176 1.60 9.61 -14.23
C ALA A 176 2.59 9.37 -13.06
N TYR A 177 2.35 9.99 -11.91
CA TYR A 177 3.27 9.83 -10.77
C TYR A 177 3.11 8.48 -10.09
N ALA A 178 4.23 7.79 -9.88
CA ALA A 178 4.27 6.52 -9.16
C ALA A 178 4.10 6.75 -7.65
N LEU A 179 3.27 5.92 -7.02
CA LEU A 179 3.16 5.81 -5.57
C LEU A 179 3.80 4.50 -5.12
N SER A 180 4.85 4.58 -4.32
CA SER A 180 5.45 3.42 -3.66
C SER A 180 5.01 3.34 -2.20
N VAL A 181 4.71 2.13 -1.73
CA VAL A 181 4.32 1.84 -0.35
C VAL A 181 5.32 0.86 0.27
N VAL A 182 5.99 1.27 1.35
CA VAL A 182 7.13 0.55 1.93
C VAL A 182 6.97 0.29 3.44
N GLY A 183 7.87 -0.51 3.99
CA GLY A 183 7.98 -0.80 5.42
C GLY A 183 7.31 -2.10 5.88
N ALA A 184 7.68 -2.52 7.09
CA ALA A 184 7.20 -3.73 7.74
C ALA A 184 5.85 -3.53 8.46
N GLY A 185 5.49 -2.29 8.78
CA GLY A 185 4.16 -1.91 9.22
C GLY A 185 3.18 -1.82 8.05
N ASN A 186 1.90 -1.67 8.39
CA ASN A 186 0.82 -1.64 7.43
C ASN A 186 0.54 -0.22 6.91
N VAL A 187 -0.04 -0.16 5.73
CA VAL A 187 -0.64 1.05 5.17
C VAL A 187 -2.06 0.71 4.74
N THR A 188 -3.00 1.54 5.12
CA THR A 188 -4.41 1.41 4.73
C THR A 188 -4.82 2.64 3.96
N ILE A 189 -5.33 2.45 2.75
CA ILE A 189 -5.85 3.52 1.91
C ILE A 189 -7.36 3.30 1.79
N VAL A 190 -8.11 4.12 2.53
CA VAL A 190 -9.57 4.02 2.66
C VAL A 190 -10.25 4.62 1.44
N ASP A 191 -9.79 5.79 0.99
CA ASP A 191 -10.37 6.49 -0.15
C ASP A 191 -9.55 6.32 -1.43
N PRO A 192 -10.11 6.66 -2.61
CA PRO A 192 -9.43 6.41 -3.88
C PRO A 192 -8.03 7.03 -4.01
N ILE A 193 -7.18 6.28 -4.71
CA ILE A 193 -5.98 6.75 -5.40
C ILE A 193 -6.40 7.18 -6.81
N ALA A 194 -6.31 8.48 -7.09
CA ALA A 194 -6.84 9.11 -8.31
C ALA A 194 -5.75 9.73 -9.21
N THR A 195 -4.60 9.07 -9.34
CA THR A 195 -3.42 9.61 -10.07
C THR A 195 -3.48 9.41 -11.60
N VAL A 196 -4.64 9.09 -12.16
CA VAL A 196 -4.93 8.87 -13.60
C VAL A 196 -4.07 7.78 -14.25
N ASN A 197 -2.79 8.02 -14.54
CA ASN A 197 -1.86 7.08 -15.18
C ASN A 197 -0.72 6.65 -14.24
N GLY A 198 -0.75 7.06 -12.97
CA GLY A 198 0.24 6.68 -11.98
C GLY A 198 0.27 5.17 -11.74
N THR A 199 1.45 4.65 -11.40
CA THR A 199 1.63 3.25 -10.98
C THR A 199 1.58 3.15 -9.46
N VAL A 200 1.20 1.98 -8.95
CA VAL A 200 1.28 1.66 -7.52
C VAL A 200 2.28 0.54 -7.31
N THR A 201 3.26 0.73 -6.44
CA THR A 201 4.27 -0.28 -6.11
C THR A 201 4.22 -0.60 -4.63
N LYS A 202 4.03 -1.87 -4.27
CA LYS A 202 4.17 -2.37 -2.92
C LYS A 202 5.54 -3.04 -2.76
N GLY A 203 6.38 -2.40 -1.95
CA GLY A 203 7.72 -2.86 -1.59
C GLY A 203 8.78 -2.51 -2.63
N VAL A 204 9.91 -2.02 -2.15
CA VAL A 204 11.15 -1.77 -2.93
C VAL A 204 12.34 -2.50 -2.33
N ALA A 205 12.22 -3.00 -1.10
CA ALA A 205 13.21 -3.82 -0.41
C ALA A 205 12.55 -5.03 0.25
N VAL A 206 13.31 -6.11 0.43
CA VAL A 206 12.88 -7.36 1.09
C VAL A 206 12.33 -7.15 2.51
N SER A 207 12.68 -6.05 3.16
CA SER A 207 12.18 -5.66 4.49
C SER A 207 10.74 -5.13 4.47
N ASP A 208 10.18 -4.81 3.29
CA ASP A 208 8.86 -4.20 3.13
C ASP A 208 7.71 -5.22 3.24
N THR A 209 7.70 -5.92 4.37
CA THR A 209 6.86 -7.10 4.63
C THR A 209 5.42 -6.78 5.03
N GLY A 210 5.09 -5.51 5.33
CA GLY A 210 3.76 -5.14 5.81
C GLY A 210 2.66 -5.26 4.75
N THR A 211 1.42 -5.04 5.16
CA THR A 211 0.25 -5.09 4.28
C THR A 211 -0.12 -3.70 3.76
N LEU A 212 -0.36 -3.58 2.45
CA LEU A 212 -1.07 -2.45 1.84
C LEU A 212 -2.54 -2.85 1.64
N SER A 213 -3.47 -2.28 2.41
CA SER A 213 -4.91 -2.50 2.25
C SER A 213 -5.54 -1.40 1.40
N LEU A 214 -6.10 -1.78 0.25
CA LEU A 214 -6.72 -0.89 -0.74
C LEU A 214 -8.24 -1.02 -0.67
N GLN A 215 -8.88 -0.14 0.10
CA GLN A 215 -10.32 -0.17 0.32
C GLN A 215 -11.09 0.79 -0.59
N GLY A 216 -10.43 1.84 -1.08
CA GLY A 216 -11.01 2.79 -2.02
C GLY A 216 -11.25 2.17 -3.40
N ALA A 217 -12.22 2.71 -4.13
CA ALA A 217 -12.43 2.41 -5.54
C ALA A 217 -11.40 3.21 -6.36
N ASN A 218 -10.24 2.61 -6.63
CA ASN A 218 -9.12 3.32 -7.24
C ASN A 218 -9.34 3.55 -8.74
N THR A 219 -8.81 4.67 -9.26
CA THR A 219 -9.03 5.12 -10.66
C THR A 219 -7.74 5.30 -11.46
N TYR A 220 -6.59 4.97 -10.88
CA TYR A 220 -5.34 4.94 -11.63
C TYR A 220 -5.35 3.82 -12.69
N ALA A 221 -4.70 4.07 -13.81
CA ALA A 221 -4.61 3.17 -14.97
C ALA A 221 -3.21 2.61 -15.20
N GLY A 222 -2.22 3.05 -14.42
CA GLY A 222 -0.89 2.44 -14.42
C GLY A 222 -0.89 1.07 -13.74
N ALA A 223 0.17 0.30 -13.98
CA ALA A 223 0.33 -1.03 -13.40
C ALA A 223 0.43 -0.99 -11.87
N THR A 224 -0.03 -2.08 -11.24
CA THR A 224 0.25 -2.38 -9.83
C THR A 224 1.38 -3.41 -9.74
N SER A 225 2.45 -3.12 -9.00
CA SER A 225 3.56 -4.07 -8.77
C SER A 225 3.63 -4.44 -7.29
N ILE A 226 3.47 -5.72 -6.98
CA ILE A 226 3.59 -6.27 -5.63
C ILE A 226 4.90 -7.05 -5.55
N ASN A 227 5.95 -6.37 -5.10
CA ASN A 227 7.30 -6.95 -5.04
C ASN A 227 7.55 -7.68 -3.73
N TYR A 228 7.05 -7.13 -2.61
CA TYR A 228 7.23 -7.67 -1.27
C TYR A 228 6.00 -7.45 -0.39
N GLY A 229 5.81 -8.32 0.60
CA GLY A 229 4.66 -8.24 1.52
C GLY A 229 3.33 -8.58 0.84
N THR A 230 2.26 -7.98 1.34
CA THR A 230 0.89 -8.27 0.91
C THR A 230 0.19 -7.01 0.41
N VAL A 231 -0.57 -7.11 -0.68
CA VAL A 231 -1.65 -6.17 -1.00
C VAL A 231 -2.97 -6.86 -0.71
N GLU A 232 -3.83 -6.21 0.07
CA GLU A 232 -5.19 -6.65 0.35
C GLU A 232 -6.17 -5.81 -0.47
N ILE A 233 -7.08 -6.48 -1.18
CA ILE A 233 -8.14 -5.85 -1.98
C ILE A 233 -9.52 -6.19 -1.43
N SER A 234 -10.44 -5.24 -1.46
CA SER A 234 -11.79 -5.39 -0.91
C SER A 234 -12.92 -5.05 -1.88
N ASN A 235 -12.62 -4.49 -3.05
CA ASN A 235 -13.59 -4.19 -4.10
C ASN A 235 -13.03 -4.41 -5.52
N ASP A 236 -13.89 -4.29 -6.52
CA ASP A 236 -13.59 -4.63 -7.93
C ASP A 236 -12.46 -3.79 -8.54
N THR A 237 -12.34 -2.52 -8.13
CA THR A 237 -11.36 -1.55 -8.63
C THR A 237 -10.32 -1.19 -7.59
N SER A 238 -10.12 -2.02 -6.55
CA SER A 238 -9.04 -1.84 -5.57
C SER A 238 -7.65 -1.76 -6.25
N LEU A 239 -7.46 -2.37 -7.41
CA LEU A 239 -6.18 -2.34 -8.15
C LEU A 239 -6.12 -1.29 -9.27
N GLY A 240 -7.09 -0.36 -9.31
CA GLY A 240 -7.23 0.64 -10.37
C GLY A 240 -8.15 0.18 -11.49
N THR A 241 -8.00 0.79 -12.66
CA THR A 241 -8.68 0.38 -13.89
C THR A 241 -7.97 -0.81 -14.53
N ALA A 242 -8.72 -1.66 -15.25
CA ALA A 242 -8.19 -2.85 -15.96
C ALA A 242 -7.29 -2.54 -17.17
N VAL A 243 -6.79 -1.31 -17.31
CA VAL A 243 -5.80 -0.91 -18.32
C VAL A 243 -4.39 -1.31 -17.88
N GLY A 244 -4.08 -1.07 -16.61
CA GLY A 244 -2.88 -1.58 -15.97
C GLY A 244 -3.01 -3.09 -15.77
N ALA A 245 -1.88 -3.78 -15.68
CA ALA A 245 -1.86 -5.14 -15.18
C ALA A 245 -1.23 -5.16 -13.79
N THR A 246 -1.62 -6.13 -12.98
CA THR A 246 -1.05 -6.34 -11.66
C THR A 246 -0.04 -7.48 -11.68
N THR A 247 1.18 -7.22 -11.24
CA THR A 247 2.22 -8.26 -11.10
C THR A 247 2.47 -8.57 -9.64
N VAL A 248 2.44 -9.85 -9.27
CA VAL A 248 2.74 -10.37 -7.94
C VAL A 248 4.00 -11.21 -8.00
N ALA A 249 5.08 -10.69 -7.42
CA ALA A 249 6.39 -11.34 -7.43
C ALA A 249 6.42 -12.58 -6.52
N SER A 250 7.41 -13.45 -6.75
CA SER A 250 7.65 -14.61 -5.90
C SER A 250 7.93 -14.18 -4.45
N GLY A 251 7.18 -14.77 -3.51
CA GLY A 251 7.23 -14.43 -2.08
C GLY A 251 6.32 -13.27 -1.66
N ALA A 252 5.66 -12.60 -2.60
CA ALA A 252 4.64 -11.58 -2.34
C ALA A 252 3.22 -12.14 -2.50
N MET A 253 2.20 -11.43 -2.02
CA MET A 253 0.82 -11.91 -1.99
C MET A 253 -0.18 -10.85 -2.42
N LEU A 254 -1.14 -11.27 -3.24
CA LEU A 254 -2.42 -10.58 -3.41
C LEU A 254 -3.48 -11.31 -2.57
N GLN A 255 -3.93 -10.65 -1.51
CA GLN A 255 -4.98 -11.13 -0.63
C GLN A 255 -6.33 -10.55 -1.07
N VAL A 256 -7.28 -11.45 -1.34
CA VAL A 256 -8.64 -11.10 -1.74
C VAL A 256 -9.54 -11.19 -0.52
N ALA A 257 -9.92 -10.03 0.02
CA ALA A 257 -10.65 -9.87 1.28
C ALA A 257 -12.02 -9.15 1.09
N GLY A 258 -12.56 -9.17 -0.13
CA GLY A 258 -13.84 -8.52 -0.46
C GLY A 258 -15.05 -9.08 0.31
N ASN A 259 -16.18 -8.39 0.27
CA ASN A 259 -17.37 -8.76 1.04
C ASN A 259 -18.29 -9.80 0.37
N GLY A 260 -17.76 -10.70 -0.47
CA GLY A 260 -18.52 -11.78 -1.12
C GLY A 260 -19.00 -11.50 -2.55
N SER A 261 -18.94 -10.25 -3.01
CA SER A 261 -19.35 -9.85 -4.38
C SER A 261 -18.21 -9.32 -5.25
N LEU A 262 -16.97 -9.34 -4.75
CA LEU A 262 -15.81 -8.85 -5.51
C LEU A 262 -15.66 -9.63 -6.82
N SER A 263 -15.57 -8.90 -7.92
CA SER A 263 -15.39 -9.40 -9.28
C SER A 263 -14.39 -8.52 -10.05
N SER A 264 -13.10 -8.61 -9.69
CA SER A 264 -12.07 -7.78 -10.30
C SER A 264 -11.67 -8.30 -11.69
N ALA A 265 -11.72 -7.41 -12.69
CA ALA A 265 -11.34 -7.68 -14.08
C ALA A 265 -9.86 -7.45 -14.39
N GLU A 266 -9.08 -7.06 -13.37
CA GLU A 266 -7.66 -6.74 -13.50
C GLU A 266 -6.84 -7.94 -14.00
N PRO A 267 -6.08 -7.82 -15.11
CA PRO A 267 -5.15 -8.86 -15.54
C PRO A 267 -4.03 -9.05 -14.53
N LEU A 268 -3.76 -10.31 -14.15
CA LEU A 268 -2.75 -10.67 -13.17
C LEU A 268 -1.58 -11.41 -13.81
N THR A 269 -0.36 -11.09 -13.39
CA THR A 269 0.83 -11.95 -13.53
C THR A 269 1.26 -12.39 -12.14
N ILE A 270 1.30 -13.70 -11.87
CA ILE A 270 1.57 -14.25 -10.53
C ILE A 270 2.78 -15.19 -10.54
N SER A 271 3.50 -15.25 -9.42
CA SER A 271 4.67 -16.11 -9.26
C SER A 271 4.77 -16.65 -7.84
N GLY A 272 5.02 -17.96 -7.71
CA GLY A 272 5.45 -18.57 -6.46
C GLY A 272 4.32 -18.92 -5.47
N THR A 273 4.74 -19.18 -4.23
CA THR A 273 3.86 -19.70 -3.18
C THR A 273 3.28 -18.62 -2.27
N GLY A 274 3.62 -17.36 -2.53
CA GLY A 274 3.23 -16.18 -1.76
C GLY A 274 3.88 -16.06 -0.38
N VAL A 275 3.42 -15.08 0.40
CA VAL A 275 3.91 -14.82 1.76
C VAL A 275 3.64 -16.04 2.63
N SER A 276 4.68 -16.54 3.32
CA SER A 276 4.60 -17.70 4.22
C SER A 276 3.96 -18.95 3.58
N SER A 277 4.13 -19.12 2.26
CA SER A 277 3.53 -20.22 1.48
C SER A 277 2.00 -20.29 1.54
N ALA A 278 1.33 -19.18 1.89
CA ALA A 278 -0.13 -19.10 2.01
C ALA A 278 -0.84 -18.74 0.68
N GLY A 279 -0.17 -18.92 -0.45
CA GLY A 279 -0.65 -18.63 -1.80
C GLY A 279 -0.24 -17.24 -2.28
N VAL A 280 0.21 -17.15 -3.53
CA VAL A 280 0.41 -15.85 -4.21
C VAL A 280 -0.94 -15.16 -4.43
N LEU A 281 -2.00 -15.94 -4.65
CA LEU A 281 -3.39 -15.52 -4.51
C LEU A 281 -3.98 -16.14 -3.25
N ASN A 282 -4.48 -15.31 -2.34
CA ASN A 282 -5.03 -15.74 -1.05
C ASN A 282 -6.47 -15.24 -0.88
N PHE A 283 -7.45 -16.11 -1.11
CA PHE A 283 -8.87 -15.81 -0.94
C PHE A 283 -9.28 -15.99 0.53
N THR A 284 -9.35 -14.88 1.26
CA THR A 284 -9.89 -14.84 2.62
C THR A 284 -11.40 -14.58 2.64
N ALA A 285 -11.95 -14.16 1.49
CA ALA A 285 -13.37 -14.07 1.23
C ALA A 285 -13.74 -14.72 -0.11
N SER A 286 -15.03 -14.97 -0.31
CA SER A 286 -15.53 -15.45 -1.60
C SER A 286 -15.48 -14.31 -2.62
N ALA A 287 -14.90 -14.58 -3.79
CA ALA A 287 -14.69 -13.57 -4.82
C ALA A 287 -14.37 -14.20 -6.17
N THR A 288 -14.51 -13.39 -7.22
CA THR A 288 -14.12 -13.72 -8.59
C THR A 288 -12.98 -12.81 -9.04
N LEU A 289 -11.95 -13.41 -9.61
CA LEU A 289 -10.95 -12.72 -10.43
C LEU A 289 -11.25 -13.08 -11.88
N SER A 290 -11.80 -12.12 -12.62
CA SER A 290 -12.29 -12.30 -13.99
C SER A 290 -11.29 -11.88 -15.05
N GLY A 291 -10.27 -11.11 -14.67
CA GLY A 291 -9.09 -10.85 -15.50
C GLY A 291 -8.27 -12.11 -15.77
N THR A 292 -7.43 -12.09 -16.80
CA THR A 292 -6.52 -13.22 -17.10
C THR A 292 -5.51 -13.41 -15.98
N VAL A 293 -5.09 -14.65 -15.74
CA VAL A 293 -4.07 -14.99 -14.74
C VAL A 293 -2.90 -15.67 -15.43
N ALA A 294 -1.85 -14.91 -15.70
CA ALA A 294 -0.60 -15.44 -16.25
C ALA A 294 0.33 -15.89 -15.12
N MET A 295 0.72 -17.16 -15.11
CA MET A 295 1.74 -17.67 -14.19
C MET A 295 3.12 -17.41 -14.79
N ALA A 296 4.00 -16.82 -13.98
CA ALA A 296 5.42 -16.60 -14.30
C ALA A 296 6.35 -17.60 -13.57
N ALA A 297 5.82 -18.33 -12.60
CA ALA A 297 6.42 -19.52 -11.99
C ALA A 297 5.31 -20.43 -11.48
N ASP A 298 5.66 -21.63 -10.99
CA ASP A 298 4.71 -22.48 -10.27
C ASP A 298 4.02 -21.65 -9.18
N SER A 299 2.69 -21.68 -9.17
CA SER A 299 1.89 -20.73 -8.40
C SER A 299 0.92 -21.45 -7.47
N THR A 300 0.80 -20.94 -6.24
CA THR A 300 -0.14 -21.46 -5.25
C THR A 300 -1.33 -20.52 -5.09
N VAL A 301 -2.54 -21.07 -5.15
CA VAL A 301 -3.79 -20.38 -4.83
C VAL A 301 -4.37 -21.00 -3.57
N GLN A 302 -4.56 -20.18 -2.55
CA GLN A 302 -5.14 -20.59 -1.28
C GLN A 302 -6.56 -20.06 -1.17
N VAL A 303 -7.50 -20.91 -0.74
CA VAL A 303 -8.87 -20.50 -0.44
C VAL A 303 -9.25 -20.89 0.98
N ALA A 304 -9.63 -19.90 1.78
CA ALA A 304 -9.96 -20.08 3.18
C ALA A 304 -11.21 -20.94 3.38
N SER A 305 -11.35 -21.51 4.58
CA SER A 305 -12.48 -22.38 4.94
C SER A 305 -13.83 -21.72 4.65
N SER A 306 -14.74 -22.49 4.03
CA SER A 306 -16.08 -22.03 3.65
C SER A 306 -16.11 -20.84 2.67
N LYS A 307 -15.01 -20.56 1.96
CA LYS A 307 -14.93 -19.55 0.90
C LYS A 307 -14.81 -20.20 -0.48
N ASN A 308 -15.21 -19.42 -1.48
CA ASN A 308 -15.12 -19.80 -2.89
C ASN A 308 -14.28 -18.75 -3.62
N GLY A 309 -13.07 -19.11 -4.03
CA GLY A 309 -12.27 -18.33 -4.97
C GLY A 309 -12.60 -18.76 -6.39
N ILE A 310 -12.92 -17.83 -7.26
CA ILE A 310 -13.27 -18.12 -8.66
C ILE A 310 -12.24 -17.45 -9.56
N LEU A 311 -11.61 -18.22 -10.44
CA LEU A 311 -10.84 -17.71 -11.56
C LEU A 311 -11.66 -17.92 -12.84
N SER A 312 -12.20 -16.83 -13.37
CA SER A 312 -13.02 -16.87 -14.59
C SER A 312 -12.30 -16.35 -15.82
N GLY A 313 -11.15 -15.69 -15.66
CA GLY A 313 -10.23 -15.43 -16.76
C GLY A 313 -9.39 -16.66 -17.11
N VAL A 314 -8.72 -16.62 -18.27
CA VAL A 314 -7.79 -17.68 -18.69
C VAL A 314 -6.60 -17.73 -17.72
N VAL A 315 -6.34 -18.91 -17.18
CA VAL A 315 -5.09 -19.21 -16.46
C VAL A 315 -4.07 -19.75 -17.46
N SER A 316 -2.88 -19.14 -17.54
CA SER A 316 -1.83 -19.50 -18.51
C SER A 316 -0.47 -19.72 -17.84
N GLY A 317 0.42 -20.48 -18.50
CA GLY A 317 1.78 -20.75 -17.99
C GLY A 317 2.39 -22.03 -18.56
N THR A 318 3.29 -21.91 -19.54
CA THR A 318 3.93 -23.06 -20.18
C THR A 318 4.82 -23.81 -19.20
N SER A 319 4.54 -25.10 -18.98
CA SER A 319 5.23 -25.99 -18.05
C SER A 319 5.17 -25.56 -16.58
N LEU A 320 4.26 -24.63 -16.24
CA LEU A 320 4.10 -24.13 -14.88
C LEU A 320 2.89 -24.79 -14.22
N GLY A 321 3.06 -25.23 -12.98
CA GLY A 321 2.06 -25.92 -12.18
C GLY A 321 1.19 -24.98 -11.36
N LEU A 322 -0.06 -25.39 -11.16
CA LEU A 322 -1.03 -24.72 -10.29
C LEU A 322 -1.25 -25.57 -9.04
N THR A 323 -1.02 -25.00 -7.86
CA THR A 323 -1.26 -25.67 -6.57
C THR A 323 -2.43 -25.03 -5.85
N LYS A 324 -3.43 -25.82 -5.46
CA LYS A 324 -4.58 -25.41 -4.65
C LYS A 324 -4.36 -25.84 -3.19
N THR A 325 -4.39 -24.86 -2.27
CA THR A 325 -4.35 -25.07 -0.81
C THR A 325 -5.55 -24.43 -0.11
N GLY A 326 -5.64 -24.58 1.22
CA GLY A 326 -6.76 -24.11 2.04
C GLY A 326 -8.03 -24.96 1.89
N ALA A 327 -8.87 -24.97 2.92
CA ALA A 327 -10.04 -25.86 2.99
C ALA A 327 -11.23 -25.43 2.10
N GLY A 328 -11.20 -24.22 1.53
CA GLY A 328 -12.25 -23.72 0.64
C GLY A 328 -12.18 -24.31 -0.77
N THR A 329 -13.04 -23.77 -1.64
CA THR A 329 -13.16 -24.19 -3.04
C THR A 329 -12.50 -23.19 -3.97
N LEU A 330 -11.61 -23.64 -4.84
CA LEU A 330 -11.17 -22.89 -6.01
C LEU A 330 -11.97 -23.37 -7.22
N THR A 331 -12.62 -22.47 -7.94
CA THR A 331 -13.36 -22.80 -9.16
C THR A 331 -12.69 -22.19 -10.38
N LEU A 332 -12.40 -23.01 -11.39
CA LEU A 332 -11.95 -22.58 -12.71
C LEU A 332 -13.17 -22.51 -13.64
N SER A 333 -13.71 -21.30 -13.91
CA SER A 333 -15.03 -21.13 -14.53
C SER A 333 -15.03 -20.39 -15.87
N GLY A 334 -13.88 -19.95 -16.37
CA GLY A 334 -13.80 -19.20 -17.62
C GLY A 334 -14.37 -19.99 -18.81
N SER A 335 -15.01 -19.29 -19.75
CA SER A 335 -15.51 -19.90 -20.99
C SER A 335 -14.36 -20.40 -21.87
N SER A 336 -13.27 -19.65 -21.94
CA SER A 336 -12.04 -20.03 -22.62
C SER A 336 -11.25 -21.09 -21.84
N THR A 337 -10.61 -22.02 -22.56
CA THR A 337 -9.73 -23.05 -21.97
C THR A 337 -8.48 -22.41 -21.34
N ASN A 338 -8.08 -22.93 -20.18
CA ASN A 338 -6.82 -22.56 -19.56
C ASN A 338 -5.65 -23.14 -20.36
N THR A 339 -4.53 -22.43 -20.42
CA THR A 339 -3.37 -22.77 -21.25
C THR A 339 -2.11 -23.03 -20.45
N TYR A 340 -2.21 -23.16 -19.12
CA TYR A 340 -1.10 -23.67 -18.34
C TYR A 340 -0.94 -25.19 -18.58
N THR A 341 0.30 -25.67 -18.65
CA THR A 341 0.57 -27.07 -19.03
C THR A 341 1.33 -27.87 -17.98
N GLY A 342 1.76 -27.25 -16.87
CA GLY A 342 2.33 -27.96 -15.73
C GLY A 342 1.27 -28.70 -14.91
N ALA A 343 1.71 -29.41 -13.87
CA ALA A 343 0.84 -30.23 -13.04
C ALA A 343 -0.19 -29.39 -12.25
N THR A 344 -1.39 -29.95 -12.06
CA THR A 344 -2.40 -29.41 -11.14
C THR A 344 -2.33 -30.18 -9.84
N THR A 345 -1.95 -29.51 -8.75
CA THR A 345 -1.87 -30.15 -7.42
C THR A 345 -2.99 -29.64 -6.53
N ILE A 346 -3.75 -30.55 -5.92
CA ILE A 346 -4.79 -30.25 -4.94
C ILE A 346 -4.28 -30.73 -3.59
N SER A 347 -3.70 -29.81 -2.81
CA SER A 347 -3.12 -30.13 -1.50
C SER A 347 -4.13 -30.02 -0.36
N ALA A 348 -5.20 -29.23 -0.53
CA ALA A 348 -6.28 -29.10 0.44
C ALA A 348 -7.59 -28.58 -0.20
N GLY A 349 -8.71 -28.97 0.40
CA GLY A 349 -10.04 -28.50 0.02
C GLY A 349 -10.49 -29.03 -1.34
N THR A 350 -11.17 -28.16 -2.10
CA THR A 350 -11.80 -28.52 -3.38
C THR A 350 -11.22 -27.69 -4.52
N LEU A 351 -10.87 -28.36 -5.63
CA LEU A 351 -10.77 -27.74 -6.95
C LEU A 351 -12.04 -28.11 -7.73
N ALA A 352 -12.79 -27.13 -8.18
CA ALA A 352 -14.03 -27.31 -8.94
C ALA A 352 -13.88 -26.77 -10.36
N LEU A 353 -14.57 -27.39 -11.31
CA LEU A 353 -14.74 -26.88 -12.66
C LEU A 353 -16.06 -26.12 -12.78
N GLY A 354 -16.02 -24.99 -13.48
CA GLY A 354 -17.21 -24.22 -13.88
C GLY A 354 -17.47 -24.25 -15.39
N ALA A 355 -16.65 -24.97 -16.15
CA ALA A 355 -16.78 -25.23 -17.59
C ALA A 355 -15.99 -26.50 -17.95
N ALA A 356 -16.18 -27.03 -19.16
CA ALA A 356 -15.39 -28.16 -19.67
C ALA A 356 -13.97 -27.76 -20.10
N ASN A 357 -13.03 -28.70 -20.09
CA ASN A 357 -11.64 -28.52 -20.58
C ASN A 357 -10.90 -27.36 -19.90
N LYS A 358 -10.85 -27.35 -18.57
CA LYS A 358 -10.18 -26.32 -17.74
C LYS A 358 -8.79 -26.74 -17.29
N ILE A 359 -8.48 -28.01 -17.29
CA ILE A 359 -7.14 -28.55 -17.05
C ILE A 359 -6.58 -28.97 -18.41
N ALA A 360 -5.30 -28.71 -18.69
CA ALA A 360 -4.72 -29.16 -19.95
C ALA A 360 -4.67 -30.69 -20.03
N ASP A 361 -4.98 -31.27 -21.20
CA ASP A 361 -4.99 -32.72 -21.43
C ASP A 361 -3.67 -33.43 -21.09
N THR A 362 -2.55 -32.70 -21.10
CA THR A 362 -1.22 -33.23 -20.73
C THR A 362 -0.89 -33.03 -19.25
N SER A 363 -1.68 -32.27 -18.50
CA SER A 363 -1.43 -31.95 -17.10
C SER A 363 -1.76 -33.15 -16.22
N ALA A 364 -0.83 -33.53 -15.35
CA ALA A 364 -1.11 -34.48 -14.27
C ALA A 364 -1.90 -33.79 -13.15
N VAL A 365 -2.93 -34.45 -12.63
CA VAL A 365 -3.66 -34.03 -11.44
C VAL A 365 -3.18 -34.86 -10.24
N SER A 366 -2.56 -34.20 -9.27
CA SER A 366 -2.13 -34.82 -8.01
C SER A 366 -3.04 -34.37 -6.87
N MET A 367 -3.50 -35.30 -6.05
CA MET A 367 -4.45 -35.06 -4.97
C MET A 367 -3.93 -35.56 -3.64
N ALA A 368 -3.91 -34.69 -2.62
CA ALA A 368 -3.67 -35.11 -1.24
C ALA A 368 -4.89 -35.83 -0.66
N ASN A 369 -4.70 -36.55 0.45
CA ASN A 369 -5.78 -37.20 1.18
C ASN A 369 -6.87 -36.19 1.57
N SER A 370 -8.14 -36.63 1.50
CA SER A 370 -9.31 -35.82 1.86
C SER A 370 -9.49 -34.53 1.04
N THR A 371 -8.97 -34.50 -0.19
CA THR A 371 -9.24 -33.43 -1.16
C THR A 371 -10.32 -33.83 -2.15
N THR A 372 -10.91 -32.84 -2.83
CA THR A 372 -11.93 -33.07 -3.85
C THR A 372 -11.55 -32.43 -5.17
N PHE A 373 -11.58 -33.21 -6.24
CA PHE A 373 -11.63 -32.68 -7.61
C PHE A 373 -13.08 -32.80 -8.12
N ASN A 374 -13.78 -31.66 -8.19
CA ASN A 374 -15.21 -31.60 -8.52
C ASN A 374 -15.42 -31.16 -9.98
N LEU A 375 -15.84 -32.09 -10.83
CA LEU A 375 -16.10 -31.81 -12.25
C LEU A 375 -17.40 -31.03 -12.50
N ALA A 376 -18.32 -30.92 -11.53
CA ALA A 376 -19.60 -30.22 -11.66
C ALA A 376 -20.41 -30.58 -12.94
N ASN A 377 -20.36 -31.84 -13.36
CA ASN A 377 -20.97 -32.38 -14.59
C ASN A 377 -20.35 -31.89 -15.92
N TYR A 378 -19.17 -31.27 -15.88
CA TYR A 378 -18.41 -30.95 -17.08
C TYR A 378 -17.49 -32.11 -17.47
N SER A 379 -17.29 -32.28 -18.78
CA SER A 379 -16.26 -33.20 -19.30
C SER A 379 -14.87 -32.61 -19.11
N GLU A 380 -13.92 -33.45 -18.72
CA GLU A 380 -12.52 -33.07 -18.54
C GLU A 380 -11.59 -34.22 -18.97
N THR A 381 -10.46 -33.88 -19.59
CA THR A 381 -9.38 -34.83 -19.92
C THR A 381 -8.10 -34.35 -19.25
N VAL A 382 -7.38 -35.27 -18.62
CA VAL A 382 -6.11 -34.97 -17.93
C VAL A 382 -5.09 -36.06 -18.24
N GLY A 383 -3.80 -35.73 -18.10
CA GLY A 383 -2.72 -36.64 -18.47
C GLY A 383 -2.61 -37.85 -17.53
N SER A 384 -2.90 -37.63 -16.25
CA SER A 384 -3.05 -38.68 -15.23
C SER A 384 -3.74 -38.12 -14.00
N ILE A 385 -4.27 -39.00 -13.16
CA ILE A 385 -4.74 -38.67 -11.81
C ILE A 385 -3.97 -39.57 -10.84
N ALA A 386 -3.33 -38.97 -9.84
CA ALA A 386 -2.63 -39.67 -8.78
C ALA A 386 -3.03 -39.12 -7.42
N THR A 387 -3.18 -40.00 -6.43
CA THR A 387 -3.20 -39.60 -5.03
C THR A 387 -1.78 -39.61 -4.51
N SER A 388 -1.38 -38.60 -3.74
CA SER A 388 -0.10 -38.66 -3.04
C SER A 388 -0.26 -39.58 -1.83
N ASP A 389 0.10 -40.85 -1.99
CA ASP A 389 0.23 -41.79 -0.87
C ASP A 389 1.42 -41.36 0.00
N THR A 390 1.11 -40.75 1.14
CA THR A 390 1.93 -40.79 2.36
C THR A 390 1.03 -41.07 3.54
#